data_AF-I2FMQ4-F1
#
_entry.id   AF-I2FMQ4-F1
#
_cell.length_a   1.000
_cell.length_b   1.000
_cell.length_c   1.000
_cell.angle_alpha   90.00
_cell.angle_beta   90.00
_cell.angle_gamma   90.00
#
_symmetry.space_group_name_H-M   'P 1'
#
loop_
_entity.id
_entity.type
_entity.pdbx_description
1 polymer ?
#
loop_
_entity_poly.entity_id
_entity_poly.type
_entity_poly.pdbx_seq_one_letter_code
_entity_poly.pdbx_strand_id
1 'polypeptide(L)'
;MATNFTTVDPTKDFNVQWYQGSVQMSYSDFDKEKGCFKITLKHYDNDSLRIWVSAENSKERDLDTWNRGETSTTLCTKWVHIHIKSDGKSP
;
A
#
# COMPACT_ATOMS: atom_id res chain seq x y z
N MET A 1 3.22 12.63 2.48
CA MET A 1 4.32 12.31 1.53
C MET A 1 3.76 11.41 0.44
N ALA A 2 4.16 11.61 -0.81
CA ALA A 2 3.85 10.70 -1.90
C ALA A 2 5.16 10.17 -2.47
N THR A 3 5.26 8.86 -2.69
CA THR A 3 6.48 8.22 -3.20
C THR A 3 6.11 7.13 -4.18
N ASN A 4 6.83 7.07 -5.30
CA ASN A 4 6.64 6.04 -6.31
C ASN A 4 7.46 4.81 -5.91
N PHE A 5 6.86 3.64 -6.05
CA PHE A 5 7.45 2.37 -5.68
C PHE A 5 7.42 1.39 -6.85
N THR A 6 8.52 0.64 -7.00
CA THR A 6 8.63 -0.58 -7.80
C THR A 6 9.70 -1.50 -7.19
N THR A 7 9.77 -2.75 -7.62
CA THR A 7 10.76 -3.74 -7.16
C THR A 7 11.60 -4.26 -8.32
N VAL A 8 12.88 -4.55 -8.06
CA VAL A 8 13.82 -5.14 -9.03
C VAL A 8 13.50 -6.61 -9.29
N ASP A 9 13.12 -7.34 -8.24
CA ASP A 9 12.69 -8.73 -8.33
C ASP A 9 11.23 -8.82 -7.84
N PRO A 10 10.25 -8.89 -8.76
CA PRO A 10 8.84 -8.97 -8.39
C PRO A 10 8.46 -10.33 -7.77
N THR A 11 9.35 -11.32 -7.77
CA THR A 11 9.07 -12.63 -7.14
C THR A 11 9.37 -12.67 -5.65
N LYS A 12 9.91 -11.57 -5.10
CA LYS A 12 10.28 -11.46 -3.69
C LYS A 12 9.25 -10.66 -2.94
N ASP A 13 8.64 -11.32 -1.97
CA ASP A 13 7.77 -10.66 -1.01
C ASP A 13 8.58 -9.71 -0.13
N PHE A 14 7.98 -8.59 0.23
CA PHE A 14 8.59 -7.63 1.14
C PHE A 14 7.53 -6.85 1.92
N ASN A 15 7.97 -6.25 3.02
CA ASN A 15 7.18 -5.34 3.83
C ASN A 15 7.96 -4.04 4.01
N VAL A 16 7.26 -2.92 3.90
CA VAL A 16 7.79 -1.59 4.20
C VAL A 16 6.98 -0.99 5.34
N GLN A 17 7.69 -0.44 6.32
CA GLN A 17 7.11 0.18 7.50
C GLN A 17 7.55 1.65 7.57
N TRP A 18 6.62 2.52 7.94
CA TRP A 18 6.91 3.92 8.22
C TRP A 18 6.50 4.26 9.64
N TYR A 19 7.08 5.34 10.18
CA TYR A 19 6.71 5.88 11.49
C TYR A 19 6.75 4.82 12.60
N GLN A 20 7.86 4.08 12.70
CA GLN A 20 8.04 3.01 13.70
C GLN A 20 6.97 1.90 13.62
N GLY A 21 6.39 1.69 12.44
CA GLY A 21 5.41 0.63 12.20
C GLY A 21 3.95 1.07 12.30
N SER A 22 3.65 2.34 12.61
CA SER A 22 2.26 2.86 12.66
C SER A 22 1.49 2.63 11.36
N VAL A 23 2.17 2.65 10.21
CA VAL A 23 1.62 2.24 8.92
C VAL A 23 2.57 1.31 8.20
N GLN A 24 1.99 0.33 7.50
CA GLN A 24 2.74 -0.71 6.80
C GLN A 24 2.12 -1.03 5.45
N MET A 25 2.98 -1.44 4.51
CA MET A 25 2.61 -2.00 3.22
C MET A 25 3.32 -3.33 3.04
N SER A 26 2.59 -4.35 2.61
CA SER A 26 3.16 -5.64 2.20
C SER A 26 2.87 -5.89 0.72
N TYR A 27 3.85 -6.47 0.03
CA TYR A 27 3.76 -6.95 -1.35
C TYR A 27 3.97 -8.46 -1.33
N SER A 28 3.08 -9.20 -1.99
CA SER A 28 3.15 -10.66 -2.06
C SER A 28 2.47 -11.21 -3.31
N ASP A 29 2.58 -12.53 -3.50
CA ASP A 29 1.76 -13.30 -4.43
C ASP A 29 1.86 -12.81 -5.89
N PHE A 30 3.09 -12.52 -6.35
CA PHE A 30 3.30 -12.09 -7.73
C PHE A 30 3.00 -13.21 -8.73
N ASP A 31 1.99 -12.98 -9.56
CA ASP A 31 1.62 -13.79 -10.70
C ASP A 31 2.47 -13.37 -11.91
N LYS A 32 3.44 -14.22 -12.28
CA LYS A 32 4.35 -13.99 -13.41
C LYS A 32 3.64 -13.95 -14.76
N GLU A 33 2.53 -14.68 -14.92
CA GLU A 33 1.81 -14.75 -16.19
C GLU A 33 1.01 -13.47 -16.44
N LYS A 34 0.44 -12.91 -15.37
CA LYS A 34 -0.41 -11.70 -15.45
C LYS A 34 0.31 -10.40 -15.12
N GLY A 35 1.48 -10.47 -14.48
CA GLY A 35 2.19 -9.30 -13.97
C GLY A 35 1.44 -8.62 -12.82
N CYS A 36 0.65 -9.38 -12.06
CA CYS A 36 -0.16 -8.88 -10.96
C CYS A 36 0.45 -9.29 -9.61
N PHE A 37 0.22 -8.50 -8.57
CA PHE A 37 0.64 -8.82 -7.20
C PHE A 37 -0.43 -8.40 -6.22
N LYS A 38 -0.40 -9.01 -5.04
CA LYS A 38 -1.20 -8.59 -3.91
C LYS A 38 -0.49 -7.48 -3.15
N ILE A 39 -1.25 -6.46 -2.79
CA ILE A 39 -0.81 -5.40 -1.89
C ILE A 39 -1.73 -5.36 -0.67
N THR A 40 -1.13 -5.30 0.51
CA THR A 40 -1.84 -5.19 1.79
C THR A 40 -1.36 -3.94 2.51
N LEU A 41 -2.29 -3.09 2.92
CA LEU A 41 -2.03 -1.93 3.75
C LEU A 41 -2.53 -2.15 5.15
N LYS A 42 -1.75 -1.72 6.14
CA LYS A 42 -2.14 -1.73 7.55
C LYS A 42 -1.89 -0.36 8.16
N HIS A 43 -2.80 0.08 9.02
CA HIS A 43 -2.54 1.13 9.98
C HIS A 43 -2.97 0.64 11.37
N TYR A 44 -2.32 1.13 12.41
CA TYR A 44 -2.66 0.78 13.79
C TYR A 44 -3.51 1.91 14.39
N ASP A 45 -4.65 1.54 14.99
CA ASP A 45 -5.80 2.41 15.33
C ASP A 45 -5.50 3.62 16.23
N ASN A 46 -4.31 3.72 16.82
CA ASN A 46 -3.97 4.83 17.72
C ASN A 46 -3.31 6.02 17.01
N ASP A 47 -3.12 5.96 15.69
CA ASP A 47 -2.48 7.02 14.92
C ASP A 47 -3.44 7.60 13.87
N SER A 48 -3.51 8.94 13.82
CA SER A 48 -4.13 9.72 12.74
C SER A 48 -3.49 9.46 11.36
N LEU A 49 -2.42 8.68 11.28
CA LEU A 49 -1.80 8.28 10.05
C LEU A 49 -2.69 7.34 9.22
N ARG A 50 -2.90 7.75 7.97
CA ARG A 50 -3.56 7.00 6.91
C ARG A 50 -2.55 6.67 5.83
N ILE A 51 -2.62 5.45 5.31
CA ILE A 51 -1.88 5.00 4.14
C ILE A 51 -2.86 4.60 3.05
N TRP A 52 -2.58 5.02 1.82
CA TRP A 52 -3.31 4.56 0.63
C TRP A 52 -2.35 4.43 -0.55
N VAL A 53 -2.78 3.66 -1.55
CA VAL A 53 -2.03 3.49 -2.79
C VAL A 53 -2.88 3.75 -4.02
N SER A 54 -2.21 4.18 -5.08
CA SER A 54 -2.74 4.31 -6.43
C SER A 54 -1.81 3.60 -7.41
N ALA A 55 -2.35 2.81 -8.32
CA ALA A 55 -1.61 2.24 -9.44
C ALA A 55 -1.19 3.35 -10.42
N GLU A 56 -0.15 3.09 -11.22
CA GLU A 56 0.45 4.03 -12.18
C GLU A 56 -0.57 4.82 -13.04
N ASN A 57 -1.62 4.14 -13.48
CA ASN A 57 -2.64 4.72 -14.38
C ASN A 57 -3.91 5.14 -13.65
N SER A 58 -3.95 5.05 -12.32
CA SER A 58 -5.13 5.40 -11.52
C SER A 58 -5.03 6.83 -11.03
N LYS A 59 -6.08 7.62 -11.31
CA LYS A 59 -6.28 8.93 -10.68
C LYS A 59 -6.96 8.79 -9.30
N GLU A 60 -7.39 7.58 -8.96
CA GLU A 60 -8.16 7.26 -7.77
C GLU A 60 -7.33 6.47 -6.75
N ARG A 61 -7.91 6.19 -5.59
CA ARG A 61 -7.30 5.40 -4.53
C ARG A 61 -7.73 3.96 -4.70
N ASP A 62 -6.86 3.12 -5.26
CA ASP A 62 -7.17 1.70 -5.49
C ASP A 62 -7.26 0.93 -4.17
N LEU A 63 -6.57 1.39 -3.12
CA LEU A 63 -6.61 0.80 -1.79
C LEU A 63 -6.32 1.84 -0.70
N ASP A 64 -7.08 1.83 0.39
CA ASP A 64 -7.07 2.89 1.41
C ASP A 64 -7.44 2.36 2.81
N THR A 65 -6.70 2.78 3.85
CA THR A 65 -6.95 2.37 5.24
C THR A 65 -7.95 3.25 6.01
N TRP A 66 -8.57 4.25 5.40
CA TRP A 66 -9.41 5.26 6.10
C TRP A 66 -10.41 4.75 7.14
N ASN A 67 -11.10 3.64 6.84
CA ASN A 67 -12.12 3.06 7.70
C ASN A 67 -11.74 1.64 8.16
N ARG A 68 -10.49 1.19 7.92
CA ARG A 68 -10.08 -0.21 8.14
C ARG A 68 -8.61 -0.27 8.57
N GLY A 69 -8.37 -0.88 9.73
CA GLY A 69 -7.03 -1.22 10.24
C GLY A 69 -6.17 -1.99 9.22
N GLU A 70 -6.80 -2.81 8.40
CA GLU A 70 -6.14 -3.58 7.35
C GLU A 70 -7.02 -3.67 6.10
N THR A 71 -6.41 -3.54 4.93
CA THR A 71 -7.09 -3.71 3.64
C THR A 71 -6.13 -4.32 2.61
N SER A 72 -6.66 -5.05 1.63
CA SER A 72 -5.84 -5.69 0.59
C SER A 72 -6.53 -5.65 -0.77
N THR A 73 -5.72 -5.61 -1.84
CA THR A 73 -6.21 -5.77 -3.22
C THR A 73 -5.12 -6.39 -4.10
N THR A 74 -5.48 -6.78 -5.33
CA THR A 74 -4.53 -7.20 -6.36
C THR A 74 -4.36 -6.07 -7.38
N LEU A 75 -3.12 -5.68 -7.65
CA LEU A 75 -2.80 -4.67 -8.66
C LEU A 75 -1.97 -5.30 -9.79
N CYS A 76 -2.26 -4.90 -11.03
CA CYS A 76 -1.57 -5.36 -12.23
C CYS A 76 -0.89 -4.17 -12.90
N THR A 77 0.17 -3.66 -12.26
CA THR A 77 0.89 -2.46 -12.71
C THR A 77 2.38 -2.61 -12.39
N LYS A 78 3.24 -1.79 -13.01
CA LYS A 78 4.66 -1.77 -12.66
C LYS A 78 4.97 -0.82 -11.50
N TRP A 79 4.20 0.28 -11.41
CA TRP A 79 4.44 1.35 -10.45
C TRP A 79 3.24 1.56 -9.55
N VAL A 80 3.54 1.78 -8.27
CA VAL A 80 2.55 2.12 -7.24
C VAL A 80 2.93 3.45 -6.62
N HIS A 81 1.98 4.36 -6.52
CA HIS A 81 2.09 5.60 -5.79
C HIS A 81 1.61 5.36 -4.36
N ILE A 82 2.54 5.44 -3.41
CA ILE A 82 2.25 5.29 -1.98
C ILE A 82 2.06 6.67 -1.38
N HIS A 83 0.96 6.84 -0.66
CA HIS A 83 0.63 8.08 0.00
C HIS A 83 0.44 7.84 1.50
N ILE A 84 1.08 8.70 2.31
CA ILE A 84 0.91 8.70 3.77
C ILE A 84 0.62 10.12 4.24
N LYS A 85 -0.43 10.28 5.06
CA LYS A 85 -0.86 11.56 5.61
C LYS A 85 -1.47 11.39 7.00
N SER A 86 -1.29 12.39 7.86
CA SER A 86 -2.05 12.52 9.11
C SER A 86 -3.40 13.15 8.80
N ASP A 87 -4.31 12.33 8.29
CA ASP A 87 -5.73 12.69 8.11
C ASP A 87 -6.68 11.53 8.36
N GLY A 88 -6.19 10.37 8.78
CA GLY A 88 -6.99 9.23 9.17
C GLY A 88 -7.93 9.57 10.32
N LYS A 89 -9.01 8.79 10.45
CA LYS A 89 -9.90 8.90 11.61
C LYS A 89 -9.09 8.61 12.87
N SER A 90 -8.92 9.62 13.70
CA SER A 90 -8.63 9.39 15.12
C SER A 90 -9.86 8.70 15.73
N PRO A 91 -9.68 7.76 16.68
CA PRO A 91 -10.80 7.14 17.38
C PRO A 91 -11.75 8.17 18.00
#